data_AF-A0A2D7AL95-F1
#
_entry.id   AF-A0A2D7AL95-F1
#
_cell.length_a   1.000
_cell.length_b   1.000
_cell.length_c   1.000
_cell.angle_alpha   90.00
_cell.angle_beta   90.00
_cell.angle_gamma   90.00
#
_symmetry.space_group_name_H-M   'P 1'
#
loop_
_entity.id
_entity.type
_entity.pdbx_description
1 polymer ?
#
loop_
_entity_poly.entity_id
_entity_poly.type
_entity_poly.pdbx_seq_one_letter_code
_entity_poly.pdbx_strand_id
1 'polypeptide(L)'
;MKHLVILFISFLVNLSYAVDWVSKTYSTVTIKDTIKLPNGSIYSNFEQTGQGTSNLEKYVISNCFGNRLDKKGKLVEIIVFCKVEVDDGNKYWTKLKRTTGDSDAGVSKFKFLGGTNSFNKLKGKECTYAVSYFKNKIFGSNKCQISNQLFEELKK
;
A
#
# COMPACT_ATOMS: atom_id res chain seq x y z
N MET A 1 41.07 -5.90 29.61
CA MET A 1 39.95 -6.70 29.03
C MET A 1 38.55 -6.25 29.49
N LYS A 2 38.34 -5.72 30.71
CA LYS A 2 37.02 -5.18 31.14
C LYS A 2 36.51 -3.99 30.32
N HIS A 3 37.38 -3.05 29.94
CA HIS A 3 36.97 -1.87 29.16
C HIS A 3 36.63 -2.17 27.69
N LEU A 4 37.21 -3.24 27.11
CA LEU A 4 36.89 -3.71 25.75
C LEU A 4 35.48 -4.32 25.67
N VAL A 5 35.03 -4.97 26.73
CA VAL A 5 33.67 -5.54 26.82
C VAL A 5 32.61 -4.44 26.91
N ILE A 6 32.90 -3.32 27.61
CA ILE A 6 31.98 -2.18 27.73
C ILE A 6 31.81 -1.47 26.39
N LEU A 7 32.88 -1.32 25.59
CA LEU A 7 32.80 -0.73 24.25
C LEU A 7 31.97 -1.61 23.28
N PHE A 8 32.05 -2.93 23.43
CA PHE A 8 31.30 -3.88 22.60
C PHE A 8 29.79 -3.86 22.90
N ILE A 9 29.41 -3.61 24.17
CA ILE A 9 28.01 -3.49 24.59
C ILE A 9 27.39 -2.17 24.11
N SER A 10 28.15 -1.07 24.06
CA SER A 10 27.65 0.20 23.50
C SER A 10 27.39 0.16 21.99
N PHE A 11 27.98 -0.79 21.26
CA PHE A 11 27.77 -0.95 19.81
C PHE A 11 26.53 -1.77 19.47
N LEU A 12 25.99 -2.54 20.42
CA LEU A 12 24.84 -3.44 20.22
C LEU A 12 23.47 -2.77 20.39
N VAL A 13 23.41 -1.51 20.84
CA VAL A 13 22.15 -0.79 21.12
C VAL A 13 21.63 0.07 19.97
N ASN A 14 22.15 -0.13 18.75
CA ASN A 14 21.43 0.30 17.55
C ASN A 14 20.23 -0.65 17.29
N LEU A 15 19.32 -0.77 18.26
CA LEU A 15 18.00 -1.33 17.99
C LEU A 15 17.36 -0.41 16.96
N SER A 16 17.30 -0.86 15.71
CA SER A 16 16.47 -0.23 14.68
C SER A 16 15.02 -0.43 15.11
N TYR A 17 14.51 0.47 15.94
CA TYR A 17 13.11 0.46 16.34
C TYR A 17 12.27 0.61 15.07
N ALA A 18 11.41 -0.38 14.85
CA ALA A 18 10.41 -0.36 13.81
C ALA A 18 9.14 0.30 14.36
N VAL A 19 8.54 1.17 13.56
CA VAL A 19 7.27 1.82 13.83
C VAL A 19 6.28 1.48 12.72
N ASP A 20 5.01 1.39 13.10
CA ASP A 20 3.93 1.15 12.18
C ASP A 20 3.45 2.48 11.57
N TRP A 21 3.71 2.68 10.29
CA TRP A 21 2.97 3.65 9.49
C TRP A 21 1.60 3.06 9.13
N VAL A 22 0.54 3.70 9.61
CA VAL A 22 -0.85 3.28 9.43
C VAL A 22 -1.60 4.35 8.66
N SER A 23 -2.33 3.95 7.62
CA SER A 23 -3.18 4.88 6.86
C SER A 23 -4.58 4.33 6.62
N LYS A 24 -5.58 5.21 6.70
CA LYS A 24 -6.97 4.92 6.35
C LYS A 24 -7.27 5.56 5.01
N THR A 25 -7.90 4.81 4.12
CA THR A 25 -8.21 5.25 2.75
C THR A 25 -9.67 5.00 2.43
N TYR A 26 -10.25 5.92 1.66
CA TYR A 26 -11.63 5.89 1.21
C TYR A 26 -11.61 6.15 -0.28
N SER A 27 -12.15 5.22 -1.08
CA SER A 27 -12.08 5.35 -2.54
C SER A 27 -13.39 4.98 -3.22
N THR A 28 -13.58 5.48 -4.42
CA THR A 28 -14.67 5.11 -5.34
C THR A 28 -14.08 4.40 -6.53
N VAL A 29 -14.66 3.26 -6.90
CA VAL A 29 -14.28 2.49 -8.09
C VAL A 29 -15.26 2.77 -9.22
N THR A 30 -14.72 2.95 -10.43
CA THR A 30 -15.48 3.11 -11.67
C THR A 30 -14.97 2.07 -12.67
N ILE A 31 -15.82 1.10 -13.03
CA ILE A 31 -15.53 0.15 -14.10
C ILE A 31 -15.62 0.91 -15.43
N LYS A 32 -14.60 0.77 -16.27
CA LYS A 32 -14.57 1.41 -17.60
C LYS A 32 -15.10 0.46 -18.66
N ASP A 33 -14.47 -0.70 -18.76
CA ASP A 33 -14.74 -1.68 -19.81
C ASP A 33 -14.75 -3.08 -19.23
N THR A 34 -15.44 -3.99 -19.92
CA THR A 34 -15.52 -5.40 -19.54
C THR A 34 -15.61 -6.30 -20.75
N ILE A 35 -14.90 -7.43 -20.71
CA ILE A 35 -14.88 -8.47 -21.75
C ILE A 35 -15.25 -9.81 -21.11
N LYS A 36 -16.19 -10.53 -21.73
CA LYS A 36 -16.52 -11.91 -21.38
C LYS A 36 -15.66 -12.87 -22.21
N LEU A 37 -14.89 -13.71 -21.54
CA LEU A 37 -14.01 -14.69 -22.19
C LEU A 37 -14.77 -15.99 -22.54
N PRO A 38 -14.30 -16.79 -23.51
CA PRO A 38 -14.96 -18.04 -23.93
C PRO A 38 -15.16 -19.05 -22.78
N ASN A 39 -14.26 -19.03 -21.79
CA ASN A 39 -14.35 -19.89 -20.60
C ASN A 39 -15.32 -19.35 -19.52
N GLY A 40 -16.09 -18.30 -19.82
CA GLY A 40 -17.06 -17.67 -18.93
C GLY A 40 -16.48 -16.69 -17.91
N SER A 41 -15.17 -16.43 -17.92
CA SER A 41 -14.54 -15.43 -17.04
C SER A 41 -14.84 -14.01 -17.53
N ILE A 42 -14.78 -13.05 -16.62
CA ILE A 42 -15.04 -11.63 -16.88
C ILE A 42 -13.75 -10.87 -16.61
N TYR A 43 -13.21 -10.21 -17.62
CA TYR A 43 -12.09 -9.30 -17.50
C TYR A 43 -12.62 -7.87 -17.46
N SER A 44 -12.20 -7.06 -16.49
CA SER A 44 -12.64 -5.67 -16.35
C SER A 44 -11.47 -4.73 -16.13
N ASN A 45 -11.49 -3.58 -16.81
CA ASN A 45 -10.64 -2.44 -16.51
C ASN A 45 -11.40 -1.45 -15.63
N PHE A 46 -10.71 -0.84 -14.67
CA PHE A 46 -11.32 0.12 -13.75
C PHE A 46 -10.35 1.23 -13.35
N GLU A 47 -10.95 2.33 -12.95
CA GLU A 47 -10.29 3.44 -12.27
C GLU A 47 -10.78 3.49 -10.83
N GLN A 48 -9.93 4.02 -9.96
CA GLN A 48 -10.26 4.29 -8.58
C GLN A 48 -9.71 5.65 -8.19
N THR A 49 -10.57 6.51 -7.66
CA THR A 49 -10.18 7.78 -7.05
C THR A 49 -10.47 7.73 -5.56
N GLY A 50 -9.59 8.29 -4.75
CA GLY A 50 -9.74 8.21 -3.31
C GLY A 50 -8.92 9.23 -2.55
N GLN A 51 -9.13 9.21 -1.25
CA GLN A 51 -8.46 10.07 -0.30
C GLN A 51 -8.15 9.29 0.98
N GLY A 52 -7.28 9.83 1.81
CA GLY A 52 -6.92 9.16 3.06
C GLY A 52 -6.17 10.04 4.04
N THR A 53 -5.98 9.47 5.22
CA THR A 53 -5.18 10.05 6.31
C THR A 53 -4.22 9.00 6.84
N SER A 54 -3.18 9.44 7.53
CA SER A 54 -2.25 8.53 8.19
C SER A 54 -1.79 9.05 9.55
N ASN A 55 -1.16 8.19 10.35
CA ASN A 55 -0.50 8.59 11.59
C ASN A 55 0.79 9.42 11.38
N LEU A 56 1.07 9.84 10.15
CA LEU A 56 2.03 10.92 9.84
C LEU A 56 1.37 12.31 9.90
N GLU A 57 0.08 12.39 10.22
CA GLU A 57 -0.72 13.64 10.20
C GLU A 57 -0.83 14.28 8.80
N LYS A 58 -0.57 13.49 7.75
CA LYS A 58 -0.68 13.90 6.34
C LYS A 58 -2.00 13.45 5.73
N TYR A 59 -2.57 14.29 4.87
CA TYR A 59 -3.67 13.96 3.97
C TYR A 59 -3.15 13.49 2.61
N VAL A 60 -3.89 12.58 1.98
CA VAL A 60 -3.54 12.09 0.64
C VAL A 60 -4.74 12.07 -0.29
N ILE A 61 -4.48 12.28 -1.58
CA ILE A 61 -5.38 11.93 -2.68
C ILE A 61 -4.71 10.85 -3.54
N SER A 62 -5.51 9.93 -4.06
CA SER A 62 -5.03 8.79 -4.85
C SER A 62 -5.83 8.64 -6.14
N ASN A 63 -5.10 8.39 -7.23
CA ASN A 63 -5.64 8.02 -8.51
C ASN A 63 -5.01 6.69 -8.91
N CYS A 64 -5.85 5.67 -9.06
CA CYS A 64 -5.43 4.31 -9.33
C CYS A 64 -6.10 3.77 -10.58
N PHE A 65 -5.37 2.89 -11.27
CA PHE A 65 -5.81 2.20 -12.47
C PHE A 65 -5.52 0.73 -12.29
N GLY A 66 -6.47 -0.10 -12.67
CA GLY A 66 -6.30 -1.53 -12.51
C GLY A 66 -7.15 -2.35 -13.45
N ASN A 67 -6.83 -3.62 -13.46
CA ASN A 67 -7.58 -4.64 -14.15
C ASN A 67 -7.82 -5.83 -13.22
N ARG A 68 -8.94 -6.51 -13.43
CA ARG A 68 -9.31 -7.71 -12.68
C ARG A 68 -9.90 -8.77 -13.59
N LEU A 69 -9.66 -10.01 -13.23
CA LEU A 69 -10.26 -11.19 -13.83
C LEU A 69 -11.10 -11.91 -12.78
N ASP A 70 -12.36 -12.17 -13.11
CA ASP A 70 -13.29 -12.91 -12.26
C ASP A 70 -13.80 -14.16 -12.96
N LYS A 71 -13.99 -15.24 -12.19
CA LYS A 71 -14.57 -16.49 -12.69
C LYS A 71 -15.61 -16.98 -11.69
N LYS A 72 -16.84 -17.20 -12.17
CA LYS A 72 -17.97 -17.65 -11.34
C LYS A 72 -18.17 -16.75 -10.10
N GLY A 73 -18.06 -15.44 -10.27
CA GLY A 73 -18.22 -14.46 -9.18
C GLY A 73 -17.06 -14.40 -8.18
N LYS A 74 -15.97 -15.15 -8.40
CA LYS A 74 -14.78 -15.12 -7.55
C LYS A 74 -13.64 -14.42 -8.29
N LEU A 75 -12.89 -13.61 -7.55
CA LEU A 75 -11.67 -13.00 -8.09
C LEU A 75 -10.65 -14.09 -8.44
N VAL A 76 -10.06 -14.00 -9.62
CA VAL A 76 -8.93 -14.82 -10.10
C VAL A 76 -7.62 -14.05 -9.99
N GLU A 77 -7.60 -12.83 -10.54
CA GLU A 77 -6.43 -11.96 -10.52
C GLU A 77 -6.87 -10.49 -10.46
N ILE A 78 -6.10 -9.66 -9.76
CA ILE A 78 -6.20 -8.20 -9.80
C ILE A 78 -4.81 -7.58 -9.81
N ILE A 79 -4.63 -6.55 -10.63
CA ILE A 79 -3.45 -5.70 -10.61
C ILE A 79 -3.92 -4.25 -10.55
N VAL A 80 -3.32 -3.48 -9.64
CA VAL A 80 -3.64 -2.06 -9.44
C VAL A 80 -2.35 -1.27 -9.32
N PHE A 81 -2.28 -0.16 -10.03
CA PHE A 81 -1.24 0.84 -9.90
C PHE A 81 -1.87 2.13 -9.38
N CYS A 82 -1.25 2.74 -8.38
CA CYS A 82 -1.73 3.99 -7.81
C CYS A 82 -0.64 5.06 -7.89
N LYS A 83 -1.05 6.28 -8.24
CA LYS A 83 -0.34 7.51 -7.91
C LYS A 83 -1.01 8.11 -6.68
N VAL A 84 -0.23 8.44 -5.67
CA VAL A 84 -0.70 9.11 -4.46
C VAL A 84 0.03 10.43 -4.31
N GLU A 85 -0.74 11.48 -4.04
CA GLU A 85 -0.25 12.82 -3.76
C GLU A 85 -0.52 13.14 -2.29
N VAL A 86 0.48 13.71 -1.64
CA VAL A 86 0.47 14.10 -0.24
C VAL A 86 0.26 15.62 -0.17
N ASP A 87 -0.41 16.10 0.87
CA ASP A 87 -0.70 17.51 1.11
C ASP A 87 0.52 18.45 1.17
N ASP A 88 1.70 17.90 1.45
CA ASP A 88 2.99 18.58 1.40
C ASP A 88 3.63 18.65 -0.01
N GLY A 89 2.91 18.18 -1.04
CA GLY A 89 3.34 18.17 -2.44
C GLY A 89 4.14 16.93 -2.86
N ASN A 90 4.54 16.08 -1.91
CA ASN A 90 5.19 14.81 -2.22
C ASN A 90 4.26 13.85 -2.94
N LYS A 91 4.86 12.89 -3.66
CA LYS A 91 4.14 11.87 -4.41
C LYS A 91 4.80 10.52 -4.24
N TYR A 92 4.01 9.47 -4.29
CA TYR A 92 4.49 8.10 -4.35
C TYR A 92 3.63 7.22 -5.23
N TRP A 93 4.21 6.11 -5.68
CA TRP A 93 3.56 5.16 -6.56
C TRP A 93 3.58 3.77 -5.94
N THR A 94 2.46 3.08 -6.05
CA THR A 94 2.33 1.71 -5.52
C THR A 94 1.79 0.76 -6.58
N LYS A 95 2.08 -0.53 -6.38
CA LYS A 95 1.53 -1.64 -7.13
C LYS A 95 0.94 -2.65 -6.16
N LEU A 96 -0.29 -3.05 -6.41
CA LEU A 96 -0.90 -4.23 -5.81
C LEU A 96 -1.04 -5.28 -6.92
N LYS A 97 -0.65 -6.53 -6.61
CA LYS A 97 -0.96 -7.69 -7.44
C LYS A 97 -1.44 -8.79 -6.51
N ARG A 98 -2.57 -9.41 -6.85
CA ARG A 98 -3.13 -10.54 -6.10
C ARG A 98 -3.74 -11.56 -7.06
N THR A 99 -3.50 -12.82 -6.78
CA THR A 99 -4.14 -13.98 -7.41
C THR A 99 -4.91 -14.79 -6.35
N THR A 100 -5.75 -15.73 -6.80
CA THR A 100 -6.43 -16.67 -5.90
C THR A 100 -5.46 -17.43 -5.01
N GLY A 101 -5.67 -17.37 -3.69
CA GLY A 101 -4.87 -18.09 -2.69
C GLY A 101 -3.76 -17.27 -2.04
N ASP A 102 -3.48 -16.05 -2.52
CA ASP A 102 -2.39 -15.22 -2.00
C ASP A 102 -2.69 -14.58 -0.62
N SER A 103 -3.95 -14.56 -0.19
CA SER A 103 -4.35 -13.94 1.07
C SER A 103 -5.76 -14.32 1.54
N ASP A 104 -6.00 -14.20 2.84
CA ASP A 104 -7.34 -14.24 3.43
C ASP A 104 -8.26 -13.20 2.77
N ALA A 105 -9.55 -13.52 2.71
CA ALA A 105 -10.54 -12.61 2.16
C ALA A 105 -10.46 -11.24 2.85
N GLY A 106 -10.13 -10.19 2.08
CA GLY A 106 -10.08 -8.82 2.59
C GLY A 106 -8.69 -8.33 3.05
N VAL A 107 -7.64 -9.14 3.00
CA VAL A 107 -6.25 -8.68 3.22
C VAL A 107 -5.46 -8.83 1.93
N SER A 108 -4.53 -7.92 1.64
CA SER A 108 -3.67 -7.90 0.47
C SER A 108 -2.33 -7.25 0.81
N LYS A 109 -1.36 -7.33 -0.09
CA LYS A 109 -0.11 -6.56 0.00
C LYS A 109 0.01 -5.63 -1.19
N PHE A 110 0.60 -4.47 -0.96
CA PHE A 110 1.06 -3.59 -2.03
C PHE A 110 2.54 -3.29 -1.84
N LYS A 111 3.19 -2.91 -2.93
CA LYS A 111 4.61 -2.56 -2.99
C LYS A 111 4.77 -1.13 -3.46
N PHE A 112 5.66 -0.38 -2.81
CA PHE A 112 6.10 0.92 -3.29
C PHE A 112 7.00 0.77 -4.52
N LEU A 113 6.67 1.50 -5.58
CA LEU A 113 7.47 1.57 -6.81
C LEU A 113 8.50 2.71 -6.75
N GLY A 114 8.24 3.71 -5.92
CA GLY A 114 9.09 4.89 -5.72
C GLY A 114 8.28 6.07 -5.21
N GLY A 115 8.96 7.19 -5.02
CA GLY A 115 8.35 8.45 -4.57
C GLY A 115 9.28 9.63 -4.76
N THR A 116 8.81 10.80 -4.33
CA THR A 116 9.63 12.02 -4.24
C THR A 116 10.28 12.12 -2.85
N ASN A 117 11.44 12.76 -2.75
CA ASN A 117 12.10 13.06 -1.47
C ASN A 117 12.16 11.84 -0.52
N SER A 118 11.77 12.03 0.75
CA SER A 118 11.73 10.98 1.77
C SER A 118 10.87 9.77 1.37
N PHE A 119 9.78 9.98 0.61
CA PHE A 119 8.92 8.88 0.14
C PHE A 119 9.65 7.94 -0.84
N ASN A 120 10.71 8.38 -1.53
CA ASN A 120 11.49 7.49 -2.39
C ASN A 120 12.21 6.38 -1.60
N LYS A 121 12.51 6.61 -0.31
CA LYS A 121 13.14 5.62 0.56
C LYS A 121 12.23 4.41 0.84
N LEU A 122 10.93 4.53 0.54
CA LEU A 122 9.99 3.42 0.61
C LEU A 122 10.08 2.48 -0.59
N LYS A 123 10.80 2.84 -1.66
CA LYS A 123 10.89 2.03 -2.89
C LYS A 123 11.25 0.57 -2.57
N GLY A 124 10.44 -0.35 -3.10
CA GLY A 124 10.61 -1.78 -2.88
C GLY A 124 9.97 -2.32 -1.61
N LYS A 125 9.55 -1.46 -0.68
CA LYS A 125 8.87 -1.86 0.56
C LYS A 125 7.49 -2.43 0.26
N GLU A 126 7.16 -3.53 0.93
CA GLU A 126 5.83 -4.12 0.92
C GLU A 126 5.09 -3.80 2.22
N CYS A 127 3.79 -3.55 2.11
CA CYS A 127 2.93 -3.21 3.22
C CYS A 127 1.60 -3.98 3.10
N THR A 128 0.98 -4.22 4.25
CA THR A 128 -0.31 -4.91 4.30
C THR A 128 -1.44 -3.92 4.09
N TYR A 129 -2.46 -4.35 3.36
CA TYR A 129 -3.67 -3.60 3.06
C TYR A 129 -4.89 -4.45 3.37
N ALA A 130 -5.68 -4.02 4.34
CA ALA A 130 -7.00 -4.57 4.61
C ALA A 130 -8.06 -3.73 3.89
N VAL A 131 -9.03 -4.39 3.27
CA VAL A 131 -10.03 -3.75 2.42
C VAL A 131 -11.42 -4.33 2.63
N SER A 132 -12.40 -3.44 2.72
CA SER A 132 -13.82 -3.75 2.73
C SER A 132 -14.57 -2.89 1.71
N TYR A 133 -15.71 -3.40 1.24
CA TYR A 133 -16.46 -2.83 0.13
C TYR A 133 -17.91 -2.55 0.54
N PHE A 134 -18.43 -1.39 0.12
CA PHE A 134 -19.86 -1.12 0.12
C PHE A 134 -20.24 -0.49 -1.21
N LYS A 135 -20.99 -1.24 -2.04
CA LYS A 135 -21.26 -0.87 -3.44
C LYS A 135 -19.93 -0.62 -4.17
N ASN A 136 -19.79 0.53 -4.83
CA ASN A 136 -18.57 0.95 -5.50
C ASN A 136 -17.60 1.73 -4.61
N LYS A 137 -17.79 1.70 -3.28
CA LYS A 137 -16.93 2.36 -2.30
C LYS A 137 -16.00 1.35 -1.64
N ILE A 138 -14.77 1.79 -1.43
CA ILE A 138 -13.70 1.05 -0.78
C ILE A 138 -13.37 1.73 0.55
N PHE A 139 -13.25 0.94 1.59
CA PHE A 139 -12.76 1.32 2.91
C PHE A 139 -11.50 0.52 3.18
N GLY A 140 -10.36 1.23 3.21
CA GLY A 140 -9.05 0.62 3.25
C GLY A 140 -8.27 0.99 4.52
N SER A 141 -7.50 0.05 5.04
CA SER A 141 -6.56 0.25 6.14
C SER A 141 -5.20 -0.34 5.76
N ASN A 142 -4.17 0.50 5.67
CA ASN A 142 -2.81 0.09 5.36
C ASN A 142 -1.97 0.05 6.63
N LYS A 143 -1.06 -0.91 6.70
CA LYS A 143 -0.04 -1.01 7.75
C LYS A 143 1.32 -1.32 7.14
N CYS A 144 2.30 -0.46 7.40
CA CYS A 144 3.67 -0.64 6.95
C CYS A 144 4.68 -0.45 8.07
N GLN A 145 5.49 -1.46 8.34
CA GLN A 145 6.58 -1.37 9.31
C GLN A 145 7.78 -0.67 8.70
N ILE A 146 8.13 0.52 9.19
CA ILE A 146 9.30 1.29 8.74
C ILE A 146 10.21 1.65 9.92
N SER A 147 11.40 2.16 9.65
CA SER A 147 12.29 2.61 10.73
C SER A 147 11.78 3.91 11.35
N ASN A 148 12.04 4.12 12.65
CA ASN A 148 11.72 5.39 13.31
C ASN A 148 12.31 6.60 12.59
N GLN A 149 13.56 6.48 12.11
CA GLN A 149 14.21 7.54 11.34
C GLN A 149 13.39 7.90 10.08
N LEU A 150 12.97 6.90 9.30
CA LEU A 150 12.17 7.15 8.10
C LEU A 150 10.80 7.72 8.44
N PHE A 151 10.16 7.25 9.52
CA PHE A 151 8.87 7.76 9.96
C PHE A 151 8.94 9.27 10.29
N GLU A 152 9.98 9.70 11.02
CA GLU A 152 10.19 11.13 11.31
C GLU A 152 10.57 11.94 10.06
N GLU A 153 11.28 11.35 9.09
CA GLU A 153 11.56 12.00 7.80
C GLU A 153 10.32 12.18 6.92
N LEU A 154 9.30 11.32 7.06
CA LEU A 154 8.04 11.40 6.31
C LEU A 154 7.02 12.36 6.94
N LYS A 155 7.19 12.72 8.21
CA LYS A 155 6.36 13.73 8.90
C LYS A 155 6.71 15.16 8.50
N LYS A 156 8.00 15.41 8.23
CA LYS A 156 8.51 16.73 7.81
C LYS A 156 7.84 17.21 6.53
#